data_AF-A0A7W9UIU3-F1
#
_entry.id   AF-A0A7W9UIU3-F1
#
_cell.length_a   1.000
_cell.length_b   1.000
_cell.length_c   1.000
_cell.angle_alpha   90.00
_cell.angle_beta   90.00
_cell.angle_gamma   90.00
#
_symmetry.space_group_name_H-M   'P 1'
#
loop_
_entity.id
_entity.type
_entity.pdbx_description
1 polymer ?
#
loop_
_entity_poly.entity_id
_entity_poly.type
_entity_poly.pdbx_seq_one_letter_code
_entity_poly.pdbx_strand_id
1 'polypeptide(L)'
;MRFGLDYAAGRPGGAAIRAAGFDFVVRYLSPGGPTLPGKLLTPEEADDLRAHGVSIASNWETSATRMLAGFDAGVLDAQAALAQVLRCGGRTDRPIYFAADFDSTPAQQVPINAYLRGAGTILGPHWVGIYGGYWSISRALDAGVAHWAWQTDAWSGTNVEARRQLHQTTRQVIVNGVVCDVNEALADDFGQWDFYAQEDGDLTPEQDAILRDIQIQQRGPGLAGWPQLGADEQGRNRTLVDGVAAALAQIAELRTEISDLEATVTELEQEVERLSHRHWPWPLSLLEAPADLVAEQLARLESLLPDLSLPGRDNETRQENVQGTTRQEKVQGTTRPENAQRPTGTTR
;
A
#
# COMPACT_ATOMS: atom_id res chain seq x y z
N MET A 1 -23.62 20.73 -4.99
CA MET A 1 -22.54 21.71 -4.84
C MET A 1 -22.00 21.57 -3.44
N ARG A 2 -20.69 21.32 -3.30
CA ARG A 2 -20.03 21.12 -2.00
C ARG A 2 -19.39 22.43 -1.56
N PHE A 3 -19.44 22.71 -0.28
CA PHE A 3 -18.78 23.89 0.30
C PHE A 3 -17.58 23.44 1.14
N GLY A 4 -16.54 24.24 1.13
CA GLY A 4 -15.35 23.97 1.92
C GLY A 4 -14.75 25.22 2.52
N LEU A 5 -13.71 25.01 3.33
CA LEU A 5 -13.04 26.07 4.07
C LEU A 5 -11.54 26.05 3.82
N ASP A 6 -10.91 27.22 3.79
CA ASP A 6 -9.49 27.35 4.04
C ASP A 6 -9.26 28.27 5.25
N TYR A 7 -8.18 28.01 5.98
CA TYR A 7 -7.90 28.68 7.25
C TYR A 7 -6.43 28.57 7.63
N ALA A 8 -5.93 29.58 8.35
CA ALA A 8 -4.53 29.66 8.77
C ALA A 8 -4.32 30.07 10.24
N ALA A 9 -5.27 30.75 10.87
CA ALA A 9 -5.10 31.26 12.23
C ALA A 9 -5.20 30.17 13.32
N GLY A 10 -5.96 29.09 13.06
CA GLY A 10 -6.18 27.98 13.99
C GLY A 10 -6.70 26.74 13.26
N ARG A 11 -7.07 25.69 14.02
CA ARG A 11 -7.62 24.43 13.49
C ARG A 11 -9.02 24.22 14.07
N PRO A 12 -10.10 24.40 13.29
CA PRO A 12 -11.47 24.29 13.81
C PRO A 12 -11.85 22.87 14.28
N GLY A 13 -11.22 21.84 13.71
CA GLY A 13 -11.54 20.43 13.93
C GLY A 13 -12.63 19.91 12.99
N GLY A 14 -12.47 18.68 12.50
CA GLY A 14 -13.33 18.03 11.52
C GLY A 14 -14.79 17.95 11.96
N ALA A 15 -15.04 17.60 13.22
CA ALA A 15 -16.40 17.56 13.79
C ALA A 15 -17.12 18.91 13.68
N ALA A 16 -16.44 20.01 14.02
CA ALA A 16 -17.02 21.35 13.99
C ALA A 16 -17.24 21.83 12.55
N ILE A 17 -16.31 21.53 11.65
CA ILE A 17 -16.43 21.84 10.21
C ILE A 17 -17.66 21.13 9.64
N ARG A 18 -17.83 19.84 9.95
CA ARG A 18 -18.97 19.05 9.49
C ARG A 18 -20.29 19.56 10.07
N ALA A 19 -20.33 19.86 11.37
CA ALA A 19 -21.50 20.42 12.03
C ALA A 19 -21.89 21.81 11.49
N ALA A 20 -20.91 22.59 11.02
CA ALA A 20 -21.13 23.87 10.36
C ALA A 20 -21.62 23.75 8.90
N GLY A 21 -21.75 22.52 8.37
CA GLY A 21 -22.29 22.26 7.04
C GLY A 21 -21.27 22.31 5.90
N PHE A 22 -19.97 22.16 6.20
CA PHE A 22 -18.91 22.11 5.20
C PHE A 22 -18.45 20.66 4.94
N ASP A 23 -18.06 20.38 3.69
CA ASP A 23 -17.76 19.05 3.17
C ASP A 23 -16.26 18.82 2.92
N PHE A 24 -15.47 19.89 2.81
CA PHE A 24 -14.04 19.78 2.52
C PHE A 24 -13.25 20.96 3.08
N VAL A 25 -11.94 20.82 3.08
CA VAL A 25 -10.99 21.88 3.40
C VAL A 25 -9.89 21.99 2.36
N VAL A 26 -9.40 23.19 2.14
CA VAL A 26 -8.15 23.44 1.40
C VAL A 26 -7.09 23.82 2.42
N ARG A 27 -6.08 22.96 2.61
CA ARG A 27 -5.15 23.06 3.74
C ARG A 27 -3.74 23.41 3.28
N TYR A 28 -3.12 24.32 4.03
CA TYR A 28 -1.77 24.77 3.74
C TYR A 28 -0.74 23.73 4.18
N LEU A 29 0.22 23.50 3.30
CA LEU A 29 1.35 22.59 3.49
C LEU A 29 2.63 23.31 3.94
N SER A 30 2.53 24.63 4.16
CA SER A 30 3.61 25.52 4.56
C SER A 30 3.37 26.12 5.97
N PRO A 31 4.43 26.40 6.75
CA PRO A 31 4.28 27.05 8.04
C PRO A 31 3.89 28.52 7.90
N GLY A 32 3.00 28.97 8.78
CA GLY A 32 2.58 30.37 8.88
C GLY A 32 3.36 31.19 9.92
N GLY A 33 4.35 30.57 10.57
CA GLY A 33 5.10 31.17 11.67
C GLY A 33 4.23 31.48 12.90
N PRO A 34 4.71 32.33 13.81
CA PRO A 34 3.99 32.67 15.05
C PRO A 34 2.67 33.40 14.83
N THR A 35 2.47 34.04 13.67
CA THR A 35 1.29 34.84 13.35
C THR A 35 0.12 33.99 12.83
N LEU A 36 0.40 32.83 12.23
CA LEU A 36 -0.60 31.92 11.69
C LEU A 36 -0.29 30.47 12.13
N PRO A 37 -0.47 30.16 13.42
CA PRO A 37 -0.06 28.87 14.00
C PRO A 37 -0.90 27.67 13.51
N GLY A 38 -2.06 27.93 12.92
CA GLY A 38 -2.93 26.93 12.29
C GLY A 38 -2.61 26.63 10.82
N LYS A 39 -1.70 27.38 10.18
CA LYS A 39 -1.49 27.30 8.73
C LYS A 39 -1.10 25.90 8.31
N LEU A 40 0.01 25.37 8.84
CA LEU A 40 0.54 24.05 8.48
C LEU A 40 -0.41 22.92 8.90
N LEU A 41 -0.88 22.13 7.94
CA LEU A 41 -1.58 20.87 8.19
C LEU A 41 -0.69 19.90 8.97
N THR A 42 -1.22 19.24 9.99
CA THR A 42 -0.50 18.19 10.74
C THR A 42 -1.11 16.82 10.47
N PRO A 43 -0.37 15.71 10.73
CA PRO A 43 -0.93 14.36 10.61
C PRO A 43 -2.19 14.17 11.46
N GLU A 44 -2.19 14.68 12.69
CA GLU A 44 -3.32 14.57 13.62
C GLU A 44 -4.55 15.33 13.12
N GLU A 45 -4.34 16.52 12.52
CA GLU A 45 -5.42 17.27 11.90
C GLU A 45 -5.97 16.53 10.66
N ALA A 46 -5.10 15.96 9.83
CA ALA A 46 -5.53 15.19 8.65
C ALA A 46 -6.32 13.93 9.03
N ASP A 47 -5.90 13.23 10.09
CA ASP A 47 -6.65 12.09 10.65
C ASP A 47 -8.02 12.52 11.19
N ASP A 48 -8.08 13.62 11.94
CA ASP A 48 -9.34 14.17 12.48
C ASP A 48 -10.32 14.58 11.37
N LEU A 49 -9.84 15.25 10.31
CA LEU A 49 -10.65 15.62 9.15
C LEU A 49 -11.22 14.37 8.45
N ARG A 50 -10.38 13.36 8.19
CA ARG A 50 -10.80 12.09 7.58
C ARG A 50 -11.81 11.34 8.44
N ALA A 51 -11.58 11.25 9.74
CA ALA A 51 -12.49 10.57 10.68
C ALA A 51 -13.91 11.17 10.69
N HIS A 52 -14.03 12.46 10.35
CA HIS A 52 -15.30 13.18 10.28
C HIS A 52 -15.84 13.36 8.85
N GLY A 53 -15.25 12.67 7.86
CA GLY A 53 -15.70 12.71 6.47
C GLY A 53 -15.51 14.07 5.80
N VAL A 54 -14.51 14.84 6.23
CA VAL A 54 -14.14 16.13 5.61
C VAL A 54 -12.99 15.88 4.64
N SER A 55 -13.24 16.06 3.34
CA SER A 55 -12.22 15.87 2.30
C SER A 55 -11.12 16.94 2.39
N ILE A 56 -9.90 16.60 1.95
CA ILE A 56 -8.73 17.49 2.03
C ILE A 56 -8.19 17.77 0.63
N ALA A 57 -8.01 19.04 0.28
CA ALA A 57 -7.26 19.50 -0.88
C ALA A 57 -5.98 20.25 -0.44
N SER A 58 -4.94 20.16 -1.25
CA SER A 58 -3.59 20.66 -0.92
C SER A 58 -3.34 22.08 -1.41
N ASN A 59 -2.88 22.97 -0.52
CA ASN A 59 -2.41 24.31 -0.87
C ASN A 59 -0.97 24.55 -0.39
N TRP A 60 -0.17 25.26 -1.18
CA TRP A 60 1.15 25.74 -0.80
C TRP A 60 1.26 27.25 -0.95
N GLU A 61 1.58 27.93 0.15
CA GLU A 61 1.80 29.37 0.16
C GLU A 61 2.75 29.77 1.31
N THR A 62 3.97 30.17 0.98
CA THR A 62 4.93 30.70 1.97
C THR A 62 4.85 32.22 2.10
N SER A 63 4.64 32.91 0.98
CA SER A 63 4.32 34.34 0.92
C SER A 63 3.47 34.64 -0.31
N ALA A 64 2.75 35.76 -0.26
CA ALA A 64 1.84 36.17 -1.32
C ALA A 64 2.50 36.15 -2.72
N THR A 65 3.68 36.74 -2.84
CA THR A 65 4.39 36.88 -4.13
C THR A 65 5.45 35.80 -4.36
N ARG A 66 5.39 34.66 -3.65
CA ARG A 66 6.43 33.62 -3.70
C ARG A 66 6.76 33.16 -5.12
N MET A 67 5.74 33.03 -5.97
CA MET A 67 5.87 32.57 -7.36
C MET A 67 6.75 33.48 -8.22
N LEU A 68 6.97 34.74 -7.83
CA LEU A 68 7.86 35.65 -8.56
C LEU A 68 9.33 35.24 -8.51
N ALA A 69 9.71 34.35 -7.59
CA ALA A 69 11.06 33.79 -7.51
C ALA A 69 11.36 32.74 -8.60
N GLY A 70 10.37 32.36 -9.42
CA GLY A 70 10.60 31.59 -10.63
C GLY A 70 10.88 30.11 -10.41
N PHE A 71 11.61 29.49 -11.34
CA PHE A 71 11.70 28.05 -11.51
C PHE A 71 12.25 27.29 -10.29
N ASP A 72 13.44 27.66 -9.81
CA ASP A 72 14.10 26.95 -8.70
C ASP A 72 13.28 27.04 -7.40
N ALA A 73 12.58 28.16 -7.22
CA ALA A 73 11.63 28.31 -6.13
C ALA A 73 10.46 27.33 -6.21
N GLY A 74 9.93 27.10 -7.42
CA GLY A 74 8.88 26.11 -7.64
C GLY A 74 9.36 24.68 -7.38
N VAL A 75 10.60 24.36 -7.76
CA VAL A 75 11.22 23.05 -7.46
C VAL A 75 11.31 22.82 -5.95
N LEU A 76 11.92 23.78 -5.22
CA LEU A 76 12.12 23.68 -3.78
C LEU A 76 10.78 23.56 -3.02
N ASP A 77 9.82 24.40 -3.39
CA ASP A 77 8.52 24.45 -2.75
C ASP A 77 7.70 23.19 -3.04
N ALA A 78 7.76 22.64 -4.26
CA ALA A 78 7.07 21.40 -4.58
C ALA A 78 7.65 20.18 -3.85
N GLN A 79 8.97 20.12 -3.66
CA GLN A 79 9.60 19.07 -2.85
C GLN A 79 9.09 19.12 -1.40
N ALA A 80 9.07 20.31 -0.81
CA ALA A 80 8.59 20.48 0.55
C ALA A 80 7.08 20.22 0.69
N ALA A 81 6.28 20.67 -0.29
CA ALA A 81 4.85 20.43 -0.33
C ALA A 81 4.54 18.94 -0.44
N LEU A 82 5.19 18.22 -1.36
CA LEU A 82 4.99 16.77 -1.53
C LEU A 82 5.38 15.99 -0.27
N ALA A 83 6.51 16.35 0.35
CA ALA A 83 6.92 15.75 1.62
C ALA A 83 5.86 15.96 2.71
N GLN A 84 5.24 17.14 2.76
CA GLN A 84 4.17 17.43 3.70
C GLN A 84 2.89 16.64 3.43
N VAL A 85 2.48 16.52 2.15
CA VAL A 85 1.35 15.69 1.73
C VAL A 85 1.53 14.27 2.23
N LEU A 86 2.67 13.65 1.92
CA LEU A 86 2.97 12.27 2.32
C LEU A 86 3.01 12.10 3.84
N ARG A 87 3.58 13.07 4.56
CA ARG A 87 3.62 13.06 6.02
C ARG A 87 2.23 13.06 6.67
N CYS A 88 1.24 13.64 6.01
CA CYS A 88 -0.14 13.73 6.52
C CYS A 88 -1.05 12.58 6.00
N GLY A 89 -0.47 11.56 5.35
CA GLY A 89 -1.23 10.45 4.76
C GLY A 89 -1.93 10.81 3.46
N GLY A 90 -1.50 11.88 2.79
CA GLY A 90 -1.93 12.21 1.45
C GLY A 90 -1.25 11.35 0.38
N ARG A 91 -1.45 11.72 -0.88
CA ARG A 91 -1.10 10.88 -2.03
C ARG A 91 -0.49 11.69 -3.18
N THR A 92 0.30 11.04 -4.02
CA THR A 92 1.08 11.67 -5.09
C THR A 92 0.30 11.88 -6.39
N ASP A 93 -0.84 11.22 -6.53
CA ASP A 93 -1.77 11.31 -7.68
C ASP A 93 -2.87 12.35 -7.45
N ARG A 94 -2.54 13.44 -6.72
CA ARG A 94 -3.45 14.56 -6.45
C ARG A 94 -2.71 15.88 -6.57
N PRO A 95 -3.40 16.94 -7.01
CA PRO A 95 -2.75 18.21 -7.25
C PRO A 95 -2.35 18.91 -5.95
N ILE A 96 -1.35 19.79 -6.07
CA ILE A 96 -1.05 20.82 -5.08
C ILE A 96 -1.30 22.16 -5.75
N TYR A 97 -2.18 22.97 -5.15
CA TYR A 97 -2.42 24.35 -5.58
C TYR A 97 -1.32 25.26 -5.04
N PHE A 98 -0.55 25.89 -5.92
CA PHE A 98 0.45 26.90 -5.55
C PHE A 98 -0.12 28.30 -5.69
N ALA A 99 0.07 29.13 -4.66
CA ALA A 99 -0.62 30.41 -4.55
C ALA A 99 0.14 31.60 -5.18
N ALA A 100 -0.53 32.29 -6.10
CA ALA A 100 -0.27 33.67 -6.49
C ALA A 100 -1.27 34.58 -5.75
N ASP A 101 -1.04 34.80 -4.45
CA ASP A 101 -1.96 35.49 -3.54
C ASP A 101 -1.78 37.03 -3.60
N PHE A 102 -1.85 37.59 -4.80
CA PHE A 102 -1.72 39.02 -5.06
C PHE A 102 -2.29 39.41 -6.43
N ASP A 103 -2.55 40.71 -6.63
CA ASP A 103 -2.97 41.26 -7.92
C ASP A 103 -1.80 41.27 -8.93
N SER A 104 -1.63 40.16 -9.65
CA SER A 104 -0.50 40.00 -10.56
C SER A 104 -0.68 40.79 -11.86
N THR A 105 0.38 41.50 -12.27
CA THR A 105 0.45 42.18 -13.57
C THR A 105 0.75 41.20 -14.71
N PRO A 106 0.45 41.56 -15.98
CA PRO A 106 0.82 40.72 -17.13
C PRO A 106 2.30 40.37 -17.22
N ALA A 107 3.21 41.28 -16.85
CA ALA A 107 4.65 41.04 -16.88
C ALA A 107 5.08 39.98 -15.86
N GLN A 108 4.37 39.87 -14.73
CA GLN A 108 4.64 38.90 -13.67
C GLN A 108 4.21 37.47 -14.04
N GLN A 109 3.49 37.28 -15.15
CA GLN A 109 3.14 35.93 -15.62
C GLN A 109 4.37 35.10 -15.98
N VAL A 110 5.44 35.73 -16.48
CA VAL A 110 6.67 35.03 -16.87
C VAL A 110 7.28 34.25 -15.69
N PRO A 111 7.59 34.89 -14.54
CA PRO A 111 8.09 34.17 -13.38
C PRO A 111 7.05 33.23 -12.75
N ILE A 112 5.75 33.58 -12.74
CA ILE A 112 4.67 32.68 -12.27
C ILE A 112 4.69 31.36 -13.07
N ASN A 113 4.73 31.44 -14.40
CA ASN A 113 4.80 30.26 -15.26
C ASN A 113 6.10 29.49 -15.08
N ALA A 114 7.22 30.17 -14.82
CA ALA A 114 8.49 29.51 -14.52
C ALA A 114 8.43 28.72 -13.21
N TYR A 115 7.84 29.29 -12.16
CA TYR A 115 7.63 28.62 -10.88
C TYR A 115 6.77 27.36 -11.05
N LEU A 116 5.63 27.45 -11.74
CA LEU A 116 4.75 26.30 -11.96
C LEU A 116 5.42 25.19 -12.77
N ARG A 117 6.24 25.53 -13.77
CA ARG A 117 7.06 24.54 -14.49
C ARG A 117 8.07 23.86 -13.57
N GLY A 118 8.72 24.62 -12.68
CA GLY A 118 9.62 24.06 -11.67
C GLY A 118 8.90 23.06 -10.78
N ALA A 119 7.72 23.42 -10.25
CA ALA A 119 6.89 22.51 -9.46
C ALA A 119 6.50 21.25 -10.23
N GLY A 120 6.15 21.40 -11.53
CA GLY A 120 5.81 20.27 -12.41
C GLY A 120 6.95 19.28 -12.64
N THR A 121 8.22 19.66 -12.46
CA THR A 121 9.34 18.71 -12.53
C THR A 121 9.38 17.73 -11.35
N ILE A 122 8.74 18.09 -10.23
CA ILE A 122 8.71 17.29 -9.00
C ILE A 122 7.41 16.51 -8.91
N LEU A 123 6.28 17.17 -9.17
CA LEU A 123 4.96 16.55 -9.04
C LEU A 123 4.54 15.78 -10.29
N GLY A 124 5.10 16.12 -11.45
CA GLY A 124 4.50 15.83 -12.74
C GLY A 124 3.60 16.99 -13.18
N PRO A 125 3.65 17.43 -14.46
CA PRO A 125 2.91 18.61 -14.92
C PRO A 125 1.40 18.56 -14.66
N HIS A 126 0.81 17.36 -14.72
CA HIS A 126 -0.62 17.14 -14.51
C HIS A 126 -1.10 17.45 -13.08
N TRP A 127 -0.22 17.35 -12.08
CA TRP A 127 -0.56 17.55 -10.67
C TRP A 127 -0.24 18.96 -10.16
N VAL A 128 0.05 19.89 -11.07
CA VAL A 128 0.28 21.30 -10.74
C VAL A 128 -1.04 22.06 -10.77
N GLY A 129 -1.44 22.59 -9.61
CA GLY A 129 -2.53 23.53 -9.47
C GLY A 129 -2.04 24.95 -9.22
N ILE A 130 -2.88 25.92 -9.56
CA ILE A 130 -2.67 27.34 -9.25
C ILE A 130 -3.85 27.91 -8.47
N TYR A 131 -3.55 28.68 -7.43
CA TYR A 131 -4.49 29.58 -6.77
C TYR A 131 -4.17 31.03 -7.10
N GLY A 132 -5.20 31.86 -7.29
CA GLY A 132 -5.06 33.30 -7.50
C GLY A 132 -6.26 33.94 -8.20
N GLY A 133 -6.08 35.20 -8.63
CA GLY A 133 -7.08 35.92 -9.43
C GLY A 133 -7.20 35.37 -10.86
N TYR A 134 -8.30 35.73 -11.53
CA TYR A 134 -8.65 35.26 -12.88
C TYR A 134 -7.47 35.32 -13.88
N TRP A 135 -6.75 36.43 -13.94
CA TRP A 135 -5.74 36.64 -14.98
C TRP A 135 -4.51 35.75 -14.85
N SER A 136 -4.02 35.49 -13.62
CA SER A 136 -2.85 34.63 -13.41
C SER A 136 -3.20 33.16 -13.70
N ILE A 137 -4.38 32.74 -13.25
CA ILE A 137 -4.91 31.39 -13.49
C ILE A 137 -5.13 31.17 -14.99
N SER A 138 -5.90 32.03 -15.65
CA SER A 138 -6.31 31.81 -17.04
C SER A 138 -5.09 31.70 -17.96
N ARG A 139 -4.09 32.58 -17.79
CA ARG A 139 -2.84 32.53 -18.55
C ARG A 139 -1.95 31.34 -18.21
N ALA A 140 -1.98 30.85 -16.97
CA ALA A 140 -1.24 29.65 -16.59
C ALA A 140 -1.84 28.38 -17.22
N LEU A 141 -3.18 28.29 -17.23
CA LEU A 141 -3.91 27.22 -17.91
C LEU A 141 -3.69 27.25 -19.43
N ASP A 142 -3.78 28.44 -20.05
CA ASP A 142 -3.54 28.60 -21.49
C ASP A 142 -2.10 28.23 -21.89
N ALA A 143 -1.13 28.50 -21.02
CA ALA A 143 0.26 28.11 -21.21
C ALA A 143 0.53 26.62 -20.90
N GLY A 144 -0.46 25.87 -20.40
CA GLY A 144 -0.32 24.46 -20.04
C GLY A 144 0.63 24.20 -18.88
N VAL A 145 0.89 25.21 -18.03
CA VAL A 145 1.80 25.08 -16.88
C VAL A 145 1.07 24.76 -15.56
N ALA A 146 -0.26 24.83 -15.57
CA ALA A 146 -1.13 24.33 -14.51
C ALA A 146 -2.31 23.58 -15.15
N HIS A 147 -2.84 22.59 -14.45
CA HIS A 147 -3.99 21.78 -14.87
C HIS A 147 -5.18 21.91 -13.92
N TRP A 148 -4.93 22.43 -12.71
CA TRP A 148 -5.94 22.62 -11.68
C TRP A 148 -6.00 24.10 -11.30
N ALA A 149 -7.21 24.63 -11.15
CA ALA A 149 -7.46 26.02 -10.87
C ALA A 149 -8.37 26.20 -9.65
N TRP A 150 -7.86 26.98 -8.70
CA TRP A 150 -8.59 27.47 -7.54
C TRP A 150 -8.65 28.99 -7.61
N GLN A 151 -9.76 29.53 -8.11
CA GLN A 151 -9.88 30.97 -8.33
C GLN A 151 -10.42 31.68 -7.09
N THR A 152 -9.90 32.85 -6.74
CA THR A 152 -10.52 33.74 -5.75
C THR A 152 -11.28 34.89 -6.41
N ASP A 153 -12.36 35.35 -5.78
CA ASP A 153 -13.02 36.62 -6.14
C ASP A 153 -12.05 37.81 -6.12
N ALA A 154 -11.07 37.76 -5.20
CA ALA A 154 -10.02 38.77 -5.12
C ALA A 154 -9.25 38.84 -6.45
N TRP A 155 -8.98 40.06 -6.93
CA TRP A 155 -8.21 40.31 -8.16
C TRP A 155 -8.83 39.75 -9.45
N SER A 156 -10.07 39.24 -9.40
CA SER A 156 -10.77 38.68 -10.56
C SER A 156 -11.70 39.69 -11.25
N GLY A 157 -12.07 40.78 -10.55
CA GLY A 157 -13.13 41.67 -11.01
C GLY A 157 -14.44 40.88 -11.15
N THR A 158 -15.07 40.93 -12.31
CA THR A 158 -16.27 40.12 -12.63
C THR A 158 -15.96 38.88 -13.47
N ASN A 159 -14.68 38.54 -13.66
CA ASN A 159 -14.27 37.45 -14.54
C ASN A 159 -14.27 36.12 -13.79
N VAL A 160 -14.65 35.06 -14.50
CA VAL A 160 -14.75 33.71 -13.95
C VAL A 160 -14.10 32.74 -14.93
N GLU A 161 -13.09 32.00 -14.48
CA GLU A 161 -12.42 30.95 -15.25
C GLU A 161 -13.32 29.70 -15.26
N ALA A 162 -13.73 29.29 -16.46
CA ALA A 162 -14.64 28.17 -16.64
C ALA A 162 -13.98 26.83 -16.29
N ARG A 163 -12.65 26.74 -16.36
CA ARG A 163 -11.86 25.54 -16.04
C ARG A 163 -11.54 25.36 -14.56
N ARG A 164 -12.00 26.25 -13.67
CA ARG A 164 -11.72 26.16 -12.22
C ARG A 164 -12.49 25.00 -11.58
N GLN A 165 -11.81 24.24 -10.74
CA GLN A 165 -12.44 23.21 -9.91
C GLN A 165 -12.85 23.76 -8.54
N LEU A 166 -12.13 24.76 -8.04
CA LEU A 166 -12.42 25.44 -6.78
C LEU A 166 -12.61 26.94 -7.00
N HIS A 167 -13.45 27.54 -6.16
CA HIS A 167 -13.66 28.98 -6.14
C HIS A 167 -13.75 29.49 -4.70
N GLN A 168 -12.82 30.36 -4.30
CA GLN A 168 -12.86 31.07 -3.02
C GLN A 168 -13.71 32.33 -3.18
N THR A 169 -14.78 32.40 -2.39
CA THR A 169 -15.68 33.55 -2.35
C THR A 169 -15.13 34.63 -1.42
N THR A 170 -15.67 35.85 -1.51
CA THR A 170 -15.43 36.90 -0.50
C THR A 170 -16.05 36.62 0.89
N ARG A 171 -16.78 35.51 1.07
CA ARG A 171 -17.45 35.19 2.34
C ARG A 171 -16.47 34.56 3.33
N GLN A 172 -16.53 35.05 4.57
CA GLN A 172 -15.87 34.44 5.72
C GLN A 172 -16.88 33.95 6.75
N VAL A 173 -16.50 32.90 7.48
CA VAL A 173 -17.26 32.34 8.60
C VAL A 173 -16.35 32.09 9.79
N ILE A 174 -16.93 31.97 10.98
CA ILE A 174 -16.20 31.54 12.19
C ILE A 174 -16.68 30.13 12.55
N VAL A 175 -15.77 29.17 12.55
CA VAL A 175 -16.04 27.78 12.96
C VAL A 175 -15.15 27.44 14.15
N ASN A 176 -15.75 27.06 15.27
CA ASN A 176 -15.04 26.75 16.51
C ASN A 176 -14.00 27.83 16.92
N GLY A 177 -14.37 29.10 16.78
CA GLY A 177 -13.51 30.25 17.12
C GLY A 177 -12.43 30.60 16.09
N VAL A 178 -12.36 29.91 14.95
CA VAL A 178 -11.39 30.16 13.88
C VAL A 178 -12.07 30.83 12.69
N VAL A 179 -11.48 31.91 12.18
CA VAL A 179 -11.92 32.56 10.93
C VAL A 179 -11.51 31.67 9.75
N CYS A 180 -12.45 31.40 8.86
CA CYS A 180 -12.27 30.59 7.68
C CYS A 180 -12.85 31.28 6.44
N ASP A 181 -12.13 31.19 5.33
CA ASP A 181 -12.58 31.63 4.02
C ASP A 181 -13.41 30.53 3.36
N VAL A 182 -14.52 30.92 2.72
CA VAL A 182 -15.48 29.99 2.14
C VAL A 182 -15.12 29.70 0.69
N ASN A 183 -15.09 28.40 0.37
CA ASN A 183 -14.83 27.87 -0.94
C ASN A 183 -16.01 27.04 -1.47
N GLU A 184 -16.15 27.03 -2.78
CA GLU A 184 -17.09 26.20 -3.52
C GLU A 184 -16.32 25.22 -4.40
N ALA A 185 -16.79 23.97 -4.47
CA ALA A 185 -16.33 22.99 -5.45
C ALA A 185 -17.27 22.97 -6.65
N LEU A 186 -16.69 23.11 -7.85
CA LEU A 186 -17.38 23.23 -9.14
C LEU A 186 -17.27 21.94 -9.96
N ALA A 187 -16.49 20.97 -9.47
CA ALA A 187 -16.32 19.64 -10.04
C ALA A 187 -16.37 18.59 -8.92
N ASP A 188 -16.70 17.35 -9.26
CA ASP A 188 -16.65 16.23 -8.31
C ASP A 188 -15.19 15.88 -7.96
N ASP A 189 -14.28 15.92 -8.94
CA ASP A 189 -12.83 15.93 -8.72
C ASP A 189 -12.34 17.38 -8.70
N PHE A 190 -11.99 17.85 -7.52
CA PHE A 190 -11.32 19.13 -7.32
C PHE A 190 -9.92 18.94 -6.71
N GLY A 191 -9.36 17.73 -6.85
CA GLY A 191 -8.04 17.40 -6.36
C GLY A 191 -8.01 16.94 -4.91
N GLN A 192 -9.16 16.61 -4.31
CA GLN A 192 -9.21 16.11 -2.95
C GLN A 192 -8.60 14.71 -2.80
N TRP A 193 -7.96 14.47 -1.66
CA TRP A 193 -7.17 13.25 -1.41
C TRP A 193 -7.99 11.96 -1.42
N ASP A 194 -9.26 12.04 -1.04
CA ASP A 194 -10.21 10.95 -1.01
C ASP A 194 -11.01 10.81 -2.30
N PHE A 195 -10.71 11.60 -3.34
CA PHE A 195 -11.23 11.30 -4.66
C PHE A 195 -10.48 10.11 -5.23
N TYR A 196 -11.25 9.15 -5.68
CA TYR A 196 -10.79 8.10 -6.56
C TYR A 196 -11.64 8.31 -7.78
N ALA A 197 -11.00 8.55 -8.94
CA ALA A 197 -11.74 8.54 -10.18
C ALA A 197 -12.52 7.23 -10.15
N GLN A 198 -13.85 7.32 -10.25
CA GLN A 198 -14.57 6.19 -10.76
C GLN A 198 -13.97 6.00 -12.14
N GLU A 199 -13.06 5.04 -12.28
CA GLU A 199 -12.99 4.31 -13.52
C GLU A 199 -14.45 3.93 -13.76
N ASP A 200 -15.08 4.56 -14.75
CA ASP A 200 -16.35 4.07 -15.28
C ASP A 200 -16.23 2.55 -15.30
N GLY A 201 -17.09 1.88 -14.55
CA GLY A 201 -16.91 0.48 -14.21
C GLY A 201 -16.64 -0.35 -15.45
N ASP A 202 -15.42 -0.88 -15.53
CA ASP A 202 -15.12 -2.03 -16.38
C ASP A 202 -13.84 -2.69 -15.85
N LEU A 203 -13.88 -3.17 -14.60
CA LEU A 203 -13.32 -4.51 -14.43
C LEU A 203 -14.15 -5.36 -15.38
N THR A 204 -13.54 -5.81 -16.48
CA THR A 204 -14.21 -6.79 -17.31
C THR A 204 -14.61 -7.97 -16.39
N PRO A 205 -15.67 -8.74 -16.68
CA PRO A 205 -16.02 -9.90 -15.87
C PRO A 205 -14.82 -10.84 -15.63
N GLU A 206 -13.88 -10.88 -16.56
CA GLU A 206 -12.61 -11.58 -16.45
C GLU A 206 -11.67 -10.94 -15.42
N GLN A 207 -11.51 -9.62 -15.40
CA GLN A 207 -10.68 -8.93 -14.41
C GLN A 207 -11.27 -9.01 -12.99
N ASP A 208 -12.60 -8.91 -12.84
CA ASP A 208 -13.26 -9.14 -11.55
C ASP A 208 -13.09 -10.62 -11.12
N ALA A 209 -13.23 -11.57 -12.04
CA ALA A 209 -12.96 -12.97 -11.76
C ALA A 209 -11.50 -13.23 -11.35
N ILE A 210 -10.54 -12.59 -12.01
CA ILE A 210 -9.11 -12.68 -11.66
C ILE A 210 -8.85 -12.07 -10.28
N LEU A 211 -9.41 -10.91 -9.97
CA LEU A 211 -9.23 -10.29 -8.66
C LEU A 211 -9.85 -11.12 -7.54
N ARG A 212 -11.04 -11.68 -7.77
CA ARG A 212 -11.67 -12.62 -6.82
C ARG A 212 -10.86 -13.90 -6.66
N ASP A 213 -10.34 -14.45 -7.76
CA ASP A 213 -9.47 -15.63 -7.73
C ASP A 213 -8.18 -15.35 -6.93
N ILE A 214 -7.51 -14.22 -7.19
CA ILE A 214 -6.34 -13.79 -6.41
C ILE A 214 -6.70 -13.63 -4.92
N GLN A 215 -7.84 -13.02 -4.61
CA GLN A 215 -8.28 -12.86 -3.21
C GLN A 215 -8.56 -14.22 -2.54
N ILE A 216 -9.20 -15.15 -3.23
CA ILE A 216 -9.46 -16.51 -2.74
C ILE A 216 -8.16 -17.28 -2.57
N GLN A 217 -7.24 -17.19 -3.53
CA GLN A 217 -5.92 -17.81 -3.43
C GLN A 217 -5.16 -17.31 -2.20
N GLN A 218 -5.14 -15.99 -1.99
CA GLN A 218 -4.40 -15.40 -0.87
C GLN A 218 -5.08 -15.64 0.49
N ARG A 219 -6.42 -15.59 0.55
CA ARG A 219 -7.17 -15.53 1.82
C ARG A 219 -8.06 -16.73 2.08
N GLY A 220 -8.07 -17.73 1.21
CA GLY A 220 -8.91 -18.91 1.30
C GLY A 220 -10.36 -18.68 0.86
N PRO A 221 -11.14 -19.76 0.71
CA PRO A 221 -12.55 -19.71 0.35
C PRO A 221 -13.34 -18.80 1.32
N GLY A 222 -14.16 -17.90 0.77
CA GLY A 222 -14.95 -16.96 1.58
C GLY A 222 -14.10 -15.98 2.41
N LEU A 223 -12.82 -15.81 2.07
CA LEU A 223 -11.85 -14.99 2.81
C LEU A 223 -11.61 -15.46 4.26
N ALA A 224 -11.88 -16.74 4.53
CA ALA A 224 -11.87 -17.33 5.88
C ALA A 224 -10.60 -18.14 6.19
N GLY A 225 -9.56 -18.04 5.37
CA GLY A 225 -8.32 -18.81 5.43
C GLY A 225 -8.43 -20.20 4.81
N TRP A 226 -7.28 -20.85 4.64
CA TRP A 226 -7.16 -22.20 4.09
C TRP A 226 -7.07 -23.23 5.22
N PRO A 227 -8.02 -24.17 5.32
CA PRO A 227 -7.95 -25.24 6.33
C PRO A 227 -6.63 -26.03 6.28
N GLN A 228 -6.05 -26.18 5.10
CA GLN A 228 -4.79 -26.90 4.87
C GLN A 228 -3.57 -26.21 5.49
N LEU A 229 -3.65 -24.89 5.73
CA LEU A 229 -2.57 -24.12 6.38
C LEU A 229 -2.67 -24.18 7.92
N GLY A 230 -3.67 -24.89 8.44
CA GLY A 230 -3.97 -24.97 9.85
C GLY A 230 -4.64 -23.71 10.41
N ALA A 231 -4.83 -23.71 11.72
CA ALA A 231 -5.45 -22.59 12.42
C ALA A 231 -4.41 -21.67 13.10
N ASP A 232 -4.75 -20.39 13.22
CA ASP A 232 -4.07 -19.45 14.10
C ASP A 232 -4.39 -19.74 15.58
N GLU A 233 -3.77 -18.96 16.48
CA GLU A 233 -3.99 -19.07 17.93
C GLU A 233 -5.45 -18.84 18.36
N GLN A 234 -6.26 -18.25 17.47
CA GLN A 234 -7.66 -17.92 17.70
C GLN A 234 -8.60 -18.96 17.06
N GLY A 235 -8.07 -20.05 16.50
CA GLY A 235 -8.83 -21.13 15.89
C GLY A 235 -9.35 -20.83 14.49
N ARG A 236 -8.88 -19.76 13.83
CA ARG A 236 -9.27 -19.40 12.47
C ARG A 236 -8.28 -19.97 11.47
N ASN A 237 -8.74 -20.41 10.30
CA ASN A 237 -7.81 -20.92 9.29
C ASN A 237 -6.83 -19.81 8.86
N ARG A 238 -5.57 -20.19 8.65
CA ARG A 238 -4.50 -19.28 8.22
C ARG A 238 -4.67 -18.88 6.75
N THR A 239 -4.32 -17.62 6.43
CA THR A 239 -4.14 -17.19 5.04
C THR A 239 -2.81 -17.69 4.48
N LEU A 240 -2.55 -17.52 3.17
CA LEU A 240 -1.24 -17.86 2.60
C LEU A 240 -0.10 -17.08 3.27
N VAL A 241 -0.33 -15.80 3.58
CA VAL A 241 0.65 -14.96 4.27
C VAL A 241 0.93 -15.50 5.68
N ASP A 242 -0.12 -15.86 6.42
CA ASP A 242 0.02 -16.45 7.76
C ASP A 242 0.73 -17.80 7.72
N GLY A 243 0.43 -18.63 6.70
CA GLY A 243 1.07 -19.93 6.49
C GLY A 243 2.56 -19.80 6.17
N VAL A 244 2.93 -18.87 5.27
CA VAL A 244 4.34 -18.60 4.94
C VAL A 244 5.09 -18.04 6.15
N ALA A 245 4.48 -17.12 6.91
CA ALA A 245 5.08 -16.60 8.14
C ALA A 245 5.32 -17.72 9.17
N ALA A 246 4.35 -18.62 9.35
CA ALA A 246 4.49 -19.76 10.25
C ALA A 246 5.58 -20.74 9.79
N ALA A 247 5.67 -21.02 8.48
CA ALA A 247 6.73 -21.86 7.93
C ALA A 247 8.13 -21.24 8.11
N LEU A 248 8.27 -19.93 7.89
CA LEU A 248 9.52 -19.21 8.14
C LEU A 248 9.93 -19.26 9.61
N ALA A 249 8.98 -19.16 10.53
CA ALA A 249 9.23 -19.31 11.97
C ALA A 249 9.74 -20.72 12.31
N GLN A 250 9.10 -21.77 11.79
CA GLN A 250 9.55 -23.16 12.00
C GLN A 250 10.94 -23.41 11.41
N ILE A 251 11.24 -22.85 10.23
CA ILE A 251 12.58 -22.97 9.63
C ILE A 251 13.63 -22.29 10.49
N ALA A 252 13.31 -21.14 11.11
CA ALA A 252 14.22 -20.47 12.02
C ALA A 252 14.48 -21.31 13.29
N GLU A 253 13.43 -21.92 13.85
CA GLU A 253 13.53 -22.81 15.01
C GLU A 253 14.38 -24.05 14.71
N LEU A 254 14.12 -24.75 13.61
CA LEU A 254 14.92 -25.91 13.19
C LEU A 254 16.40 -25.57 13.00
N ARG A 255 16.72 -24.36 12.51
CA ARG A 255 18.14 -23.92 12.39
C ARG A 255 18.79 -23.76 13.76
N THR A 256 18.06 -23.28 14.76
CA THR A 256 18.55 -23.19 16.14
C THR A 256 18.76 -24.59 16.72
N GLU A 257 17.78 -25.48 16.58
CA GLU A 257 17.90 -26.86 17.07
C GLU A 257 19.07 -27.61 16.44
N ILE A 258 19.30 -27.47 15.13
CA ILE A 258 20.45 -28.06 14.44
C ILE A 258 21.76 -27.51 15.03
N SER A 259 21.85 -26.20 15.25
CA SER A 259 23.04 -25.59 15.85
C SER A 259 23.32 -26.12 17.27
N ASP A 260 22.27 -26.33 18.07
CA ASP A 260 22.40 -26.89 19.42
C ASP A 260 22.80 -28.37 19.38
N LEU A 261 22.29 -29.12 18.40
CA LEU A 261 22.64 -30.52 18.20
C LEU A 261 24.11 -30.67 17.75
N GLU A 262 24.57 -29.84 16.82
CA GLU A 262 25.98 -29.78 16.39
C GLU A 262 26.92 -29.46 17.57
N ALA A 263 26.51 -28.53 18.44
CA ALA A 263 27.26 -28.23 19.65
C ALA A 263 27.33 -29.43 20.61
N THR A 264 26.21 -30.14 20.79
CA THR A 264 26.12 -31.33 21.64
C THR A 264 26.97 -32.49 21.09
N VAL A 265 26.97 -32.69 19.77
CA VAL A 265 27.80 -33.71 19.12
C VAL A 265 29.28 -33.38 19.32
N THR A 266 29.67 -32.12 19.15
CA THR A 266 31.06 -31.68 19.39
C THR A 266 31.50 -31.94 20.83
N GLU A 267 30.62 -31.69 21.81
CA GLU A 267 30.89 -31.98 23.23
C GLU A 267 31.03 -33.49 23.49
N LEU A 268 30.16 -34.31 22.89
CA LEU A 268 30.22 -35.77 23.00
C LEU A 268 31.49 -36.35 22.35
N GLU A 269 31.89 -35.85 21.19
CA GLU A 269 33.14 -36.25 20.53
C GLU A 269 34.36 -35.96 21.43
N GLN A 270 34.42 -34.76 22.03
CA GLN A 270 35.47 -34.41 22.97
C GLN A 270 35.47 -35.30 24.22
N GLU A 271 34.29 -35.66 24.72
CA GLU A 271 34.14 -36.54 25.87
C GLU A 271 34.57 -37.99 25.57
N VAL A 272 34.23 -38.51 24.38
CA VAL A 272 34.69 -39.82 23.91
C VAL A 272 36.20 -39.82 23.72
N GLU A 273 36.79 -38.78 23.11
CA GLU A 273 38.24 -38.64 22.99
C GLU A 273 38.90 -38.65 24.37
N ARG A 274 38.38 -37.86 25.32
CA ARG A 274 38.84 -37.82 26.71
C ARG A 274 38.78 -39.18 27.40
N LEU A 275 37.70 -39.94 27.21
CA LEU A 275 37.53 -41.27 27.81
C LEU A 275 38.42 -42.31 27.14
N SER A 276 38.63 -42.23 25.82
CA SER A 276 39.53 -43.13 25.08
C SER A 276 41.01 -42.97 25.44
N HIS A 277 41.39 -41.82 26.00
CA HIS A 277 42.75 -41.56 26.50
C HIS A 277 42.98 -41.93 27.97
N ARG A 278 41.97 -42.40 28.70
CA ARG A 278 42.15 -42.94 30.06
C ARG A 278 42.69 -44.37 29.98
N HIS A 279 43.87 -44.61 30.56
CA HIS A 279 44.34 -45.98 30.82
C HIS A 279 43.73 -46.46 32.15
N TRP A 280 42.89 -47.50 32.11
CA TRP A 280 42.29 -48.07 33.32
C TRP A 280 43.29 -48.97 34.07
N PRO A 281 43.43 -48.81 35.41
CA PRO A 281 44.25 -49.72 36.19
C PRO A 281 43.61 -51.12 36.27
N TRP A 282 44.46 -52.15 36.36
CA TRP A 282 44.05 -53.55 36.44
C TRP A 282 43.10 -53.80 37.63
N PRO A 283 42.04 -54.63 37.47
CA PRO A 283 41.70 -55.48 36.33
C PRO A 283 40.72 -54.85 35.32
N LEU A 284 40.36 -53.57 35.47
CA LEU A 284 39.37 -52.92 34.61
C LEU A 284 39.84 -52.71 33.17
N SER A 285 41.15 -52.79 32.92
CA SER A 285 41.74 -52.84 31.58
C SER A 285 41.31 -54.05 30.74
N LEU A 286 40.71 -55.09 31.34
CA LEU A 286 40.19 -56.25 30.61
C LEU A 286 38.80 -56.01 29.99
N LEU A 287 38.14 -54.90 30.34
CA LEU A 287 36.87 -54.46 29.77
C LEU A 287 37.06 -53.42 28.65
N GLU A 288 38.30 -53.05 28.30
CA GLU A 288 38.59 -52.35 27.04
C GLU A 288 38.16 -53.28 25.89
N ALA A 289 36.90 -53.15 25.47
CA ALA A 289 36.48 -53.73 24.22
C ALA A 289 37.35 -53.11 23.12
N PRO A 290 37.90 -53.90 22.19
CA PRO A 290 38.65 -53.35 21.07
C PRO A 290 37.75 -52.34 20.36
N ALA A 291 38.32 -51.18 19.98
CA ALA A 291 37.59 -50.07 19.36
C ALA A 291 36.64 -50.50 18.21
N ASP A 292 36.93 -51.64 17.58
CA ASP A 292 36.10 -52.34 16.59
C ASP A 292 34.67 -52.61 17.08
N LEU A 293 34.46 -52.92 18.36
CA LEU A 293 33.15 -53.26 18.93
C LEU A 293 32.27 -52.02 19.17
N VAL A 294 32.90 -50.86 19.40
CA VAL A 294 32.22 -49.55 19.50
C VAL A 294 31.85 -49.04 18.10
N ALA A 295 32.75 -49.21 17.13
CA ALA A 295 32.47 -48.91 15.72
C ALA A 295 31.34 -49.78 15.16
N GLU A 296 31.27 -51.06 15.52
CA GLU A 296 30.17 -51.96 15.12
C GLU A 296 28.82 -51.52 15.72
N GLN A 297 28.80 -51.06 16.98
CA GLN A 297 27.56 -50.59 17.61
C GLN A 297 27.10 -49.23 17.08
N LEU A 298 28.02 -48.33 16.72
CA LEU A 298 27.72 -47.07 16.04
C LEU A 298 27.14 -47.31 14.64
N ALA A 299 27.75 -48.20 13.86
CA ALA A 299 27.21 -48.60 12.55
C ALA A 299 25.83 -49.28 12.69
N ARG A 300 25.59 -50.02 13.78
CA ARG A 300 24.29 -50.63 14.07
C ARG A 300 23.23 -49.59 14.47
N LEU A 301 23.61 -48.54 15.21
CA LEU A 301 22.75 -47.40 15.52
C LEU A 301 22.41 -46.56 14.28
N GLU A 302 23.38 -46.31 13.40
CA GLU A 302 23.15 -45.67 12.10
C GLU A 302 22.24 -46.49 11.17
N SER A 303 22.31 -47.82 11.25
CA SER A 303 21.40 -48.71 10.51
C SER A 303 19.96 -48.72 11.03
N LEU A 304 19.74 -48.27 12.26
CA LEU A 304 18.43 -48.18 12.94
C LEU A 304 17.81 -46.78 12.88
N LEU A 305 18.59 -45.78 12.47
CA LEU A 305 18.13 -44.40 12.23
C LEU A 305 17.03 -44.23 11.15
N PRO A 306 16.85 -45.11 10.13
CA PRO A 306 15.72 -44.99 9.21
C PRO A 306 14.34 -45.23 9.86
N ASP A 307 14.29 -45.87 11.04
CA ASP A 307 13.05 -46.22 11.74
C ASP A 307 12.59 -45.16 12.77
N LEU A 308 13.33 -44.07 12.94
CA LEU A 308 12.86 -42.89 13.67
C LEU A 308 11.88 -42.10 12.81
N SER A 309 10.68 -42.67 12.72
CA SER A 309 9.49 -42.03 12.18
C SER A 309 9.19 -40.78 13.00
N LEU A 310 9.33 -39.59 12.40
CA LEU A 310 8.76 -38.36 12.95
C LEU A 310 7.23 -38.54 13.05
N PRO A 311 6.59 -38.20 14.18
CA PRO A 311 5.15 -38.39 14.33
C PRO A 311 4.41 -37.42 13.40
N GLY A 312 3.67 -37.96 12.43
CA GLY A 312 2.85 -37.16 11.53
C GLY A 312 2.46 -37.77 10.19
N ARG A 313 2.88 -39.00 9.86
CA ARG A 313 2.57 -39.64 8.56
C ARG A 313 1.54 -40.77 8.65
N ASP A 314 0.51 -40.60 9.46
CA ASP A 314 -0.68 -41.46 9.44
C ASP A 314 -1.84 -40.72 8.77
N ASN A 315 -1.89 -40.77 7.44
CA ASN A 315 -3.12 -40.70 6.63
C ASN A 315 -2.77 -40.74 5.15
N GLU A 316 -2.42 -41.93 4.61
CA GLU A 316 -2.63 -42.28 3.19
C GLU A 316 -2.12 -43.69 2.90
N THR A 317 -2.69 -44.72 3.54
CA THR A 317 -2.68 -46.09 2.97
C THR A 317 -3.70 -46.99 3.66
N ARG A 318 -4.98 -46.70 3.41
CA ARG A 318 -6.06 -47.69 3.55
C ARG A 318 -7.02 -47.56 2.38
N GLN A 319 -6.68 -48.22 1.28
CA GLN A 319 -7.59 -48.89 0.34
C GLN A 319 -6.69 -49.54 -0.72
N GLU A 320 -6.30 -50.79 -0.49
CA GLU A 320 -6.98 -51.98 -1.03
C GLU A 320 -6.27 -52.47 -2.28
N ASN A 321 -5.30 -53.35 -2.01
CA ASN A 321 -4.77 -54.30 -2.95
C ASN A 321 -5.71 -55.53 -2.92
N VAL A 322 -6.56 -55.70 -3.93
CA VAL A 322 -7.26 -56.97 -4.17
C VAL A 322 -6.94 -57.46 -5.58
N GLN A 323 -6.10 -58.49 -5.60
CA GLN A 323 -6.04 -59.61 -6.55
C GLN A 323 -5.68 -59.32 -8.02
N GLY A 324 -4.47 -59.75 -8.38
CA GLY A 324 -4.07 -59.98 -9.77
C GLY A 324 -4.75 -61.17 -10.42
N THR A 325 -4.51 -61.34 -11.74
CA THR A 325 -3.99 -62.55 -12.41
C THR A 325 -4.02 -62.32 -13.94
N THR A 326 -2.84 -62.36 -14.56
CA THR A 326 -2.47 -62.94 -15.88
C THR A 326 -3.48 -62.90 -17.05
N ARG A 327 -3.10 -62.37 -18.23
CA ARG A 327 -2.72 -63.12 -19.45
C ARG A 327 -2.49 -62.22 -20.69
N GLN A 328 -1.63 -62.71 -21.56
CA GLN A 328 -1.16 -62.17 -22.84
C GLN A 328 -2.24 -61.98 -23.93
N GLU A 329 -1.83 -61.20 -24.95
CA GLU A 329 -2.01 -61.35 -26.41
C GLU A 329 -2.89 -60.35 -27.20
N LYS A 330 -2.25 -59.85 -28.28
CA LYS A 330 -2.72 -59.53 -29.65
C LYS A 330 -3.54 -58.25 -29.94
N VAL A 331 -2.85 -57.31 -30.60
CA VAL A 331 -2.98 -56.85 -32.02
C VAL A 331 -4.39 -56.81 -32.67
N GLN A 332 -4.61 -55.72 -33.42
CA GLN A 332 -5.73 -55.28 -34.31
C GLN A 332 -6.73 -54.34 -33.62
N GLY A 333 -7.11 -53.18 -34.13
CA GLY A 333 -7.04 -52.58 -35.46
C GLY A 333 -8.36 -51.85 -35.71
N THR A 334 -8.33 -50.64 -36.30
CA THR A 334 -9.48 -49.91 -36.91
C THR A 334 -10.62 -49.47 -35.95
N THR A 335 -11.35 -48.35 -36.05
CA THR A 335 -11.53 -47.26 -37.02
C THR A 335 -12.42 -46.20 -36.33
N ARG A 336 -12.29 -44.92 -36.74
CA ARG A 336 -13.30 -43.85 -36.57
C ARG A 336 -14.66 -44.28 -37.15
N PRO A 337 -15.75 -43.61 -36.76
CA PRO A 337 -16.33 -42.68 -37.73
C PRO A 337 -16.81 -41.34 -37.14
N GLU A 338 -16.70 -40.32 -37.99
CA GLU A 338 -17.52 -39.12 -37.99
C GLU A 338 -19.01 -39.49 -38.05
N ASN A 339 -19.87 -38.67 -37.45
CA ASN A 339 -21.16 -38.43 -38.11
C ASN A 339 -21.67 -37.01 -37.83
N ALA A 340 -21.79 -36.27 -38.92
CA ALA A 340 -22.47 -35.00 -39.02
C ALA A 340 -23.97 -35.23 -39.19
N GLN A 341 -24.81 -34.40 -38.57
CA GLN A 341 -26.15 -34.09 -39.11
C GLN A 341 -26.76 -32.85 -38.45
N ARG A 342 -26.82 -31.75 -39.22
CA ARG A 342 -27.96 -30.82 -39.21
C ARG A 342 -29.14 -31.52 -39.91
N PRO A 343 -30.40 -31.11 -39.64
CA PRO A 343 -31.03 -30.16 -40.57
C PRO A 343 -32.06 -29.16 -39.96
N THR A 344 -32.13 -27.99 -40.60
CA THR A 344 -33.33 -27.22 -41.05
C THR A 344 -34.42 -26.67 -40.10
N GLY A 345 -34.77 -25.39 -40.34
CA GLY A 345 -36.15 -24.86 -40.37
C GLY A 345 -36.58 -24.06 -39.13
N THR A 346 -36.56 -22.72 -39.11
CA THR A 346 -37.51 -21.71 -39.69
C THR A 346 -38.80 -21.48 -38.87
N THR A 347 -39.09 -20.18 -38.66
CA THR A 347 -40.31 -19.52 -38.16
C THR A 347 -40.58 -19.64 -36.64
N ARG A 348 -40.83 -18.56 -35.89
CA ARG A 348 -41.60 -17.34 -36.21
C ARG A 348 -41.12 -16.14 -35.39
#